data_AF-A0A957JGR3-F1
#
_entry.id   AF-A0A957JGR3-F1
#
_cell.length_a   1.000
_cell.length_b   1.000
_cell.length_c   1.000
_cell.angle_alpha   90.00
_cell.angle_beta   90.00
_cell.angle_gamma   90.00
#
_symmetry.space_group_name_H-M   'P 1'
#
loop_
_entity.id
_entity.type
_entity.pdbx_description
1 polymer ?
#
loop_
_entity_poly.entity_id
_entity_poly.type
_entity_poly.pdbx_seq_one_letter_code
_entity_poly.pdbx_strand_id
1 'polypeptide(L)'
;GISQGAYPPFIIVMPDGGYPANYTSGGAGSYETLVLDELIPYIEANYCVWGEPAGRAIGGLSRGGYWALEIAFRHADQFVSVGGHSPALLDIAAGPTLNPEYTVFNNDLGDLRLYLDIGIDDYLSGQIETWHEAIAAAGIPHIWALNPGGHDEPYWTGNGPAYLDWYTEPWSPVRASYPACTVQ
;
A
#
# COMPACT_ATOMS: atom_id res chain seq x y z
N GLY A 1 -4.44 19.23 -5.79
CA GLY A 1 -4.28 18.33 -6.94
C GLY A 1 -5.51 18.25 -7.83
N ILE A 2 -6.58 17.56 -7.40
CA ILE A 2 -7.75 17.24 -8.26
C ILE A 2 -8.38 18.46 -8.96
N SER A 3 -8.74 19.52 -8.21
CA SER A 3 -9.36 20.72 -8.81
C SER A 3 -8.45 21.50 -9.76
N GLN A 4 -7.14 21.26 -9.70
CA GLN A 4 -6.12 21.86 -10.55
C GLN A 4 -5.72 20.94 -11.71
N GLY A 5 -6.32 19.75 -11.82
CA GLY A 5 -6.01 18.77 -12.87
C GLY A 5 -4.70 18.01 -12.68
N ALA A 6 -4.05 18.12 -11.52
CA ALA A 6 -2.81 17.40 -11.26
C ALA A 6 -3.04 15.90 -11.02
N TYR A 7 -4.22 15.51 -10.55
CA TYR A 7 -4.63 14.13 -10.33
C TYR A 7 -5.91 13.83 -11.09
N PRO A 8 -6.11 12.60 -11.60
CA PRO A 8 -7.44 12.14 -11.95
C PRO A 8 -8.36 12.15 -10.71
N PRO A 9 -9.70 12.16 -10.89
CA PRO A 9 -10.61 11.88 -9.79
C PRO A 9 -10.41 10.44 -9.29
N PHE A 10 -10.28 10.26 -7.99
CA PHE A 10 -10.17 8.96 -7.32
C PHE A 10 -10.96 8.96 -6.01
N ILE A 11 -11.12 7.77 -5.42
CA ILE A 11 -11.65 7.61 -4.07
C ILE A 11 -10.54 7.14 -3.13
N ILE A 12 -10.60 7.57 -1.87
CA ILE A 12 -9.77 6.99 -0.80
C ILE A 12 -10.73 6.25 0.12
N VAL A 13 -10.44 4.99 0.40
CA VAL A 13 -11.20 4.16 1.33
C VAL A 13 -10.31 3.91 2.56
N MET A 14 -10.77 4.35 3.73
CA MET A 14 -10.06 4.21 5.00
C MET A 14 -10.93 3.36 5.95
N PRO A 15 -10.89 2.03 5.83
CA PRO A 15 -11.72 1.16 6.67
C PRO A 15 -11.24 1.17 8.13
N ASP A 16 -12.17 1.04 9.07
CA ASP A 16 -11.81 0.63 10.44
C ASP A 16 -11.53 -0.88 10.42
N GLY A 17 -10.28 -1.23 10.74
CA GLY A 17 -9.85 -2.62 10.71
C GLY A 17 -10.25 -3.44 11.94
N GLY A 18 -10.76 -2.81 13.00
CA GLY A 18 -11.31 -3.49 14.18
C GLY A 18 -10.41 -4.58 14.76
N TYR A 19 -11.01 -5.68 15.21
CA TYR A 19 -10.26 -6.84 15.74
C TYR A 19 -9.30 -7.46 14.72
N PRO A 20 -9.69 -7.75 13.46
CA PRO A 20 -8.77 -8.36 12.49
C PRO A 20 -7.46 -7.59 12.31
N ALA A 21 -7.50 -6.27 12.13
CA ALA A 21 -6.29 -5.48 11.88
C ALA A 21 -5.35 -5.33 13.10
N ASN A 22 -5.76 -5.80 14.27
CA ASN A 22 -4.98 -5.75 15.50
C ASN A 22 -4.46 -7.12 15.94
N TYR A 23 -5.08 -8.22 15.51
CA TYR A 23 -4.86 -9.54 16.10
C TYR A 23 -4.72 -10.68 15.09
N THR A 24 -4.73 -10.37 13.79
CA THR A 24 -4.53 -11.37 12.74
C THR A 24 -3.41 -10.93 11.82
N SER A 25 -2.71 -11.90 11.26
CA SER A 25 -1.87 -11.75 10.07
C SER A 25 -2.54 -12.54 8.93
N GLY A 26 -2.02 -12.44 7.72
CA GLY A 26 -2.69 -12.90 6.50
C GLY A 26 -3.26 -14.34 6.50
N GLY A 27 -4.21 -14.58 5.60
CA GLY A 27 -4.94 -15.83 5.42
C GLY A 27 -6.42 -15.71 5.79
N ALA A 28 -7.12 -16.85 5.79
CA ALA A 28 -8.56 -16.89 6.02
C ALA A 28 -8.97 -16.31 7.39
N GLY A 29 -9.94 -15.40 7.40
CA GLY A 29 -10.46 -14.76 8.61
C GLY A 29 -9.56 -13.65 9.17
N SER A 30 -8.59 -13.19 8.39
CA SER A 30 -7.70 -12.10 8.74
C SER A 30 -8.13 -10.77 8.11
N TYR A 31 -7.38 -9.71 8.43
CA TYR A 31 -7.55 -8.41 7.79
C TYR A 31 -7.36 -8.46 6.27
N GLU A 32 -6.51 -9.36 5.75
CA GLU A 32 -6.35 -9.60 4.31
C GLU A 32 -7.67 -9.99 3.66
N THR A 33 -8.39 -10.97 4.20
CA THR A 33 -9.67 -11.41 3.64
C THR A 33 -10.76 -10.35 3.80
N LEU A 34 -10.73 -9.54 4.87
CA LEU A 34 -11.64 -8.40 4.98
C LEU A 34 -11.42 -7.40 3.84
N VAL A 35 -10.16 -7.11 3.50
CA VAL A 35 -9.83 -6.20 2.40
C VAL A 35 -10.22 -6.80 1.03
N LEU A 36 -9.81 -8.05 0.77
CA LEU A 36 -9.93 -8.66 -0.56
C LEU A 36 -11.33 -9.22 -0.84
N ASP A 37 -11.96 -9.87 0.12
CA ASP A 37 -13.20 -10.62 -0.10
C ASP A 37 -14.45 -9.81 0.27
N GLU A 38 -14.31 -8.77 1.09
CA GLU A 38 -15.44 -7.94 1.54
C GLU A 38 -15.34 -6.50 1.04
N LEU A 39 -14.26 -5.78 1.39
CA LEU A 39 -14.16 -4.34 1.15
C LEU A 39 -14.07 -4.00 -0.34
N ILE A 40 -13.12 -4.59 -1.07
CA ILE A 40 -12.96 -4.33 -2.50
C ILE A 40 -14.25 -4.68 -3.28
N PRO A 41 -14.84 -5.88 -3.12
CA PRO A 41 -16.10 -6.22 -3.78
C PRO A 41 -17.25 -5.28 -3.40
N TYR A 42 -17.36 -4.87 -2.13
CA TYR A 42 -18.38 -3.90 -1.72
C TYR A 42 -18.20 -2.55 -2.41
N ILE A 43 -16.97 -2.04 -2.48
CA ILE A 43 -16.69 -0.76 -3.12
C ILE A 43 -17.00 -0.82 -4.62
N GLU A 44 -16.63 -1.90 -5.31
CA GLU A 44 -16.90 -2.08 -6.74
C GLU A 44 -18.39 -2.24 -7.06
N ALA A 45 -19.14 -2.87 -6.15
CA ALA A 45 -20.57 -3.04 -6.30
C ALA A 45 -21.36 -1.74 -6.04
N ASN A 46 -20.84 -0.81 -5.24
CA ASN A 46 -21.59 0.36 -4.75
C ASN A 46 -21.06 1.70 -5.27
N TYR A 47 -19.87 1.75 -5.86
CA TYR A 47 -19.24 2.97 -6.36
C TYR A 47 -18.69 2.80 -7.77
N CYS A 48 -18.72 3.88 -8.55
CA CYS A 48 -18.21 3.94 -9.91
C CYS A 48 -16.67 4.06 -9.90
N VAL A 49 -16.00 2.91 -9.73
CA VAL A 49 -14.55 2.77 -9.63
C VAL A 49 -13.97 1.97 -10.80
N TRP A 50 -12.66 2.10 -11.03
CA TRP A 50 -11.94 1.25 -11.97
C TRP A 50 -11.56 -0.06 -11.25
N GLY A 51 -12.40 -1.09 -11.41
CA GLY A 51 -12.25 -2.39 -10.72
C GLY A 51 -11.12 -3.29 -11.21
N GLU A 52 -10.15 -2.76 -11.97
CA GLU A 52 -8.99 -3.53 -12.42
C GLU A 52 -7.75 -3.18 -11.57
N PRO A 53 -6.76 -4.07 -11.48
CA PRO A 53 -5.53 -3.82 -10.73
C PRO A 53 -4.82 -2.52 -11.12
N ALA A 54 -4.85 -2.17 -12.41
CA ALA A 54 -4.30 -0.93 -12.97
C ALA A 54 -4.89 0.35 -12.36
N GLY A 55 -6.12 0.29 -11.84
CA GLY A 55 -6.82 1.38 -11.18
C GLY A 55 -6.76 1.34 -9.65
N ARG A 56 -6.05 0.38 -9.05
CA ARG A 56 -6.07 0.11 -7.61
C ARG A 56 -4.70 0.21 -6.98
N ALA A 57 -4.62 0.97 -5.89
CA ALA A 57 -3.45 1.03 -5.03
C ALA A 57 -3.83 0.73 -3.58
N ILE A 58 -2.87 0.23 -2.81
CA ILE A 58 -3.00 0.00 -1.37
C ILE A 58 -1.84 0.67 -0.65
N GLY A 59 -2.12 1.27 0.51
CA GLY A 59 -1.12 2.01 1.26
C GLY A 59 -1.46 2.07 2.72
N GLY A 60 -0.44 2.22 3.56
CA GLY A 60 -0.68 2.39 4.98
C GLY A 60 0.50 2.95 5.74
N LEU A 61 0.18 3.47 6.93
CA LEU A 61 1.13 4.05 7.87
C LEU A 61 1.41 3.04 9.00
N SER A 62 2.63 2.94 9.49
CA SER A 62 2.96 2.10 10.66
C SER A 62 2.52 0.64 10.46
N ARG A 63 1.69 0.11 11.36
CA ARG A 63 1.07 -1.21 11.21
C ARG A 63 0.23 -1.35 9.94
N GLY A 64 -0.43 -0.27 9.50
CA GLY A 64 -1.13 -0.25 8.21
C GLY A 64 -0.17 -0.40 7.03
N GLY A 65 1.05 0.13 7.14
CA GLY A 65 2.11 -0.04 6.15
C GLY A 65 2.56 -1.49 6.06
N TYR A 66 2.70 -2.16 7.20
CA TYR A 66 2.94 -3.61 7.24
C TYR A 66 1.80 -4.38 6.54
N TRP A 67 0.53 -4.09 6.86
CA TRP A 67 -0.62 -4.77 6.22
C TRP A 67 -0.70 -4.53 4.71
N ALA A 68 -0.42 -3.30 4.26
CA ALA A 68 -0.41 -2.98 2.84
C ALA A 68 0.63 -3.83 2.09
N LEU A 69 1.84 -3.97 2.64
CA LEU A 69 2.92 -4.77 2.08
C LEU A 69 2.59 -6.28 2.12
N GLU A 70 2.13 -6.78 3.26
CA GLU A 70 1.74 -8.18 3.44
C GLU A 70 0.67 -8.61 2.41
N ILE A 71 -0.38 -7.80 2.23
CA ILE A 71 -1.46 -8.06 1.28
C ILE A 71 -0.93 -7.96 -0.15
N ALA A 72 -0.27 -6.85 -0.52
CA ALA A 72 0.13 -6.60 -1.89
C ALA A 72 1.20 -7.59 -2.40
N PHE A 73 2.17 -7.99 -1.57
CA PHE A 73 3.20 -8.96 -2.00
C PHE A 73 2.66 -10.37 -2.18
N ARG A 74 1.48 -10.67 -1.62
CA ARG A 74 0.81 -11.97 -1.80
C ARG A 74 -0.26 -11.95 -2.88
N HIS A 75 -0.70 -10.77 -3.28
CA HIS A 75 -1.75 -10.52 -4.27
C HIS A 75 -1.33 -9.38 -5.20
N ALA A 76 -0.12 -9.49 -5.76
CA ALA A 76 0.47 -8.44 -6.60
C ALA A 76 -0.35 -8.21 -7.88
N ASP A 77 -1.12 -9.21 -8.30
CA ASP A 77 -2.08 -9.14 -9.39
C ASP A 77 -3.31 -8.28 -9.05
N GLN A 78 -3.52 -7.85 -7.81
CA GLN A 78 -4.68 -7.05 -7.39
C GLN A 78 -4.40 -5.54 -7.32
N PHE A 79 -3.14 -5.11 -7.40
CA PHE A 79 -2.75 -3.71 -7.20
C PHE A 79 -1.67 -3.27 -8.19
N VAL A 80 -1.76 -2.06 -8.73
CA VAL A 80 -0.67 -1.46 -9.51
C VAL A 80 0.40 -0.83 -8.61
N SER A 81 0.07 -0.50 -7.37
CA SER A 81 0.98 0.20 -6.46
C SER A 81 0.71 -0.13 -5.00
N VAL A 82 1.80 -0.28 -4.23
CA VAL A 82 1.79 -0.44 -2.78
C VAL A 82 2.74 0.57 -2.13
N GLY A 83 2.28 1.23 -1.07
CA GLY A 83 3.17 2.04 -0.22
C GLY A 83 3.18 1.58 1.24
N GLY A 84 4.39 1.34 1.74
CA GLY A 84 4.68 1.11 3.14
C GLY A 84 5.31 2.35 3.74
N HIS A 85 4.51 3.14 4.47
CA HIS A 85 4.96 4.38 5.09
C HIS A 85 5.24 4.18 6.58
N SER A 86 6.50 4.33 7.00
CA SER A 86 6.99 3.88 8.31
C SER A 86 6.53 2.45 8.69
N PRO A 87 6.63 1.43 7.81
CA PRO A 87 5.97 0.14 8.04
C PRO A 87 6.47 -0.57 9.31
N ALA A 88 5.56 -0.98 10.18
CA ALA A 88 5.91 -1.69 11.41
C ALA A 88 6.28 -3.15 11.11
N LEU A 89 7.50 -3.40 10.64
CA LEU A 89 8.11 -4.72 10.36
C LEU A 89 8.42 -5.50 11.66
N LEU A 90 7.49 -5.49 12.61
CA LEU A 90 7.67 -6.01 13.97
C LEU A 90 6.94 -7.34 14.20
N ASP A 91 6.13 -7.80 13.24
CA ASP A 91 5.34 -9.03 13.40
C ASP A 91 6.21 -10.28 13.20
N ILE A 92 6.89 -10.66 14.27
CA ILE A 92 7.67 -11.89 14.38
C ILE A 92 6.81 -13.17 14.52
N ALA A 93 5.48 -13.05 14.66
CA ALA A 93 4.58 -14.19 14.77
C ALA A 93 4.08 -14.67 13.40
N ALA A 94 4.10 -13.80 12.39
CA ALA A 94 3.82 -14.14 11.01
C ALA A 94 4.90 -15.08 10.45
N GLY A 95 4.48 -16.26 9.97
CA GLY A 95 5.37 -17.16 9.25
C GLY A 95 5.91 -16.53 7.95
N PRO A 96 6.97 -17.10 7.35
CA PRO A 96 7.65 -16.52 6.17
C PRO A 96 6.74 -16.35 4.95
N THR A 97 5.62 -17.07 4.88
CA THR A 97 4.63 -16.93 3.79
C THR A 97 3.70 -15.73 3.97
N LEU A 98 3.69 -15.12 5.16
CA LEU A 98 2.86 -13.96 5.51
C LEU A 98 3.72 -12.70 5.69
N ASN A 99 4.93 -12.85 6.22
CA ASN A 99 5.78 -11.70 6.52
C ASN A 99 6.31 -11.01 5.24
N PRO A 100 6.03 -9.71 5.02
CA PRO A 100 6.50 -8.95 3.86
C PRO A 100 8.03 -8.92 3.71
N GLU A 101 8.78 -9.02 4.81
CA GLU A 101 10.25 -9.10 4.77
C GLU A 101 10.76 -10.34 4.03
N TYR A 102 9.93 -11.39 3.93
CA TYR A 102 10.24 -12.61 3.20
C TYR A 102 9.54 -12.66 1.85
N THR A 103 8.25 -12.32 1.78
CA THR A 103 7.46 -12.47 0.56
C THR A 103 7.95 -11.55 -0.57
N VAL A 104 8.55 -10.39 -0.25
CA VAL A 104 9.15 -9.51 -1.25
C VAL A 104 10.24 -10.20 -2.09
N PHE A 105 10.96 -11.17 -1.53
CA PHE A 105 12.03 -11.91 -2.22
C PHE A 105 11.58 -13.23 -2.84
N ASN A 106 10.44 -13.77 -2.39
CA ASN A 106 10.04 -15.15 -2.70
C ASN A 106 8.78 -15.25 -3.56
N ASN A 107 8.04 -14.16 -3.71
CA ASN A 107 6.87 -14.10 -4.57
C ASN A 107 7.19 -13.39 -5.89
N ASP A 108 6.41 -13.70 -6.92
CA ASP A 108 6.42 -12.93 -8.16
C ASP A 108 5.60 -11.65 -7.95
N LEU A 109 6.29 -10.50 -7.91
CA LEU A 109 5.67 -9.20 -7.72
C LEU A 109 5.21 -8.58 -9.06
N GLY A 110 5.54 -9.18 -10.20
CA GLY A 110 5.23 -8.63 -11.52
C GLY A 110 5.67 -7.18 -11.67
N ASP A 111 4.74 -6.32 -12.09
CA ASP A 111 4.95 -4.88 -12.29
C ASP A 111 4.51 -4.02 -11.08
N LEU A 112 4.31 -4.63 -9.91
CA LEU A 112 3.87 -3.93 -8.70
C LEU A 112 4.86 -2.82 -8.34
N ARG A 113 4.39 -1.57 -8.33
CA ARG A 113 5.19 -0.41 -7.90
C ARG A 113 5.24 -0.37 -6.38
N LEU A 114 6.43 -0.24 -5.80
CA LEU A 114 6.64 -0.17 -4.35
C LEU A 114 7.20 1.20 -3.94
N TYR A 115 6.62 1.81 -2.91
CA TYR A 115 7.16 3.00 -2.23
C TYR A 115 7.36 2.70 -0.75
N LEU A 116 8.60 2.80 -0.29
CA LEU A 116 8.97 2.79 1.11
C LEU A 116 9.49 4.15 1.54
N ASP A 117 9.00 4.64 2.67
CA ASP A 117 9.57 5.81 3.32
C ASP A 117 9.54 5.72 4.83
N ILE A 118 10.40 6.51 5.47
CA ILE A 118 10.45 6.65 6.92
C ILE A 118 11.10 7.97 7.35
N GLY A 119 10.72 8.45 8.53
CA GLY A 119 11.36 9.55 9.22
C GLY A 119 12.74 9.20 9.79
N ILE A 120 13.71 10.11 9.69
CA ILE A 120 15.07 9.92 10.24
C ILE A 120 15.04 9.69 11.77
N ASP A 121 14.10 10.32 12.48
CA ASP A 121 13.95 10.20 13.94
C ASP A 121 12.92 9.12 14.32
N ASP A 122 12.40 8.36 13.35
CA ASP A 122 11.49 7.24 13.59
C ASP A 122 12.26 6.10 14.27
N TYR A 123 11.69 5.49 15.30
CA TYR A 123 12.33 4.39 16.04
C TYR A 123 12.46 3.11 15.21
N LEU A 124 11.77 3.02 14.07
CA LEU A 124 11.86 1.92 13.11
C LEU A 124 12.88 2.17 11.98
N SER A 125 13.46 3.37 11.89
CA SER A 125 14.35 3.80 10.78
C SER A 125 15.43 2.77 10.47
N GLY A 126 16.22 2.38 11.47
CA GLY A 126 17.32 1.43 11.27
C GLY A 126 16.87 0.06 10.74
N GLN A 127 15.69 -0.44 11.13
CA GLN A 127 15.17 -1.70 10.61
C GLN A 127 14.75 -1.55 9.14
N ILE A 128 13.99 -0.50 8.84
CA ILE A 128 13.46 -0.27 7.49
C ILE A 128 14.59 0.08 6.51
N GLU A 129 15.59 0.85 6.93
CA GLU A 129 16.80 1.13 6.14
C GLU A 129 17.55 -0.16 5.80
N THR A 130 17.77 -1.03 6.79
CA THR A 130 18.42 -2.34 6.55
C THR A 130 17.61 -3.19 5.56
N TRP A 131 16.29 -3.21 5.70
CA TRP A 131 15.42 -3.96 4.80
C TRP A 131 15.40 -3.37 3.39
N HIS A 132 15.34 -2.04 3.26
CA HIS A 132 15.49 -1.32 2.01
C HIS A 132 16.79 -1.69 1.29
N GLU A 133 17.93 -1.68 2.00
CA GLU A 133 19.23 -2.07 1.44
C GLU A 133 19.22 -3.51 0.90
N ALA A 134 18.58 -4.44 1.62
CA ALA A 134 18.43 -5.83 1.18
C ALA A 134 17.56 -5.96 -0.08
N ILE A 135 16.42 -5.25 -0.15
CA ILE A 135 15.55 -5.19 -1.34
C ILE A 135 16.32 -4.61 -2.53
N ALA A 136 17.06 -3.52 -2.32
CA ALA A 136 17.85 -2.87 -3.35
C ALA A 136 18.98 -3.77 -3.86
N ALA A 137 19.69 -4.47 -2.96
CA ALA A 137 20.74 -5.42 -3.31
C ALA A 137 20.21 -6.63 -4.10
N ALA A 138 18.95 -7.02 -3.89
CA ALA A 138 18.27 -8.06 -4.67
C ALA A 138 17.77 -7.55 -6.04
N GLY A 139 17.89 -6.26 -6.35
CA GLY A 139 17.46 -5.67 -7.62
C GLY A 139 15.95 -5.47 -7.74
N ILE A 140 15.21 -5.48 -6.63
CA ILE A 140 13.76 -5.30 -6.61
C ILE A 140 13.45 -3.79 -6.76
N PRO A 141 12.75 -3.36 -7.84
CA PRO A 141 12.48 -1.95 -8.07
C PRO A 141 11.55 -1.34 -7.02
N HIS A 142 11.95 -0.22 -6.42
CA HIS A 142 11.12 0.52 -5.48
C HIS A 142 11.62 1.96 -5.31
N ILE A 143 10.73 2.83 -4.85
CA ILE A 143 11.08 4.15 -4.34
C ILE A 143 11.48 4.03 -2.87
N TRP A 144 12.54 4.74 -2.52
CA TRP A 144 13.00 4.92 -1.16
C TRP A 144 13.06 6.41 -0.82
N ALA A 145 12.44 6.80 0.29
CA ALA A 145 12.57 8.15 0.82
C ALA A 145 12.87 8.14 2.31
N LEU A 146 13.94 8.83 2.70
CA LEU A 146 14.31 9.07 4.08
C LEU A 146 14.23 10.56 4.34
N ASN A 147 13.26 11.00 5.14
CA ASN A 147 12.93 12.41 5.32
C ASN A 147 13.05 12.82 6.80
N PRO A 148 13.26 14.11 7.13
CA PRO A 148 13.21 14.58 8.52
C PRO A 148 11.84 14.32 9.16
N GLY A 149 11.84 13.94 10.44
CA GLY A 149 10.63 13.66 11.23
C GLY A 149 10.66 12.29 11.90
N GLY A 150 9.64 12.01 12.71
CA GLY A 150 9.55 10.80 13.52
C GLY A 150 8.40 9.87 13.12
N HIS A 151 8.07 8.94 14.02
CA HIS A 151 6.93 8.05 13.86
C HIS A 151 5.61 8.74 14.25
N ASP A 152 5.22 9.77 13.50
CA ASP A 152 4.15 10.67 13.92
C ASP A 152 3.29 11.27 12.77
N GLU A 153 2.13 11.78 13.17
CA GLU A 153 1.18 12.44 12.27
C GLU A 153 1.79 13.61 11.48
N PRO A 154 2.59 14.52 12.08
CA PRO A 154 3.28 15.56 11.32
C PRO A 154 4.12 15.02 10.15
N TYR A 155 4.87 13.94 10.37
CA TYR A 155 5.65 13.29 9.31
C TYR A 155 4.74 12.78 8.19
N TRP A 156 3.73 11.97 8.52
CA TRP A 156 2.88 11.35 7.49
C TRP A 156 2.01 12.37 6.74
N THR A 157 1.44 13.34 7.46
CA THR A 157 0.63 14.40 6.83
C THR A 157 1.48 15.32 5.97
N GLY A 158 2.72 15.62 6.38
CA GLY A 158 3.67 16.42 5.61
C GLY A 158 4.07 15.79 4.27
N ASN A 159 4.19 14.46 4.24
CA ASN A 159 4.50 13.70 3.02
C ASN A 159 3.27 13.29 2.19
N GLY A 160 2.06 13.47 2.72
CA GLY A 160 0.80 13.12 2.05
C GLY A 160 0.67 13.56 0.59
N PRO A 161 1.03 14.81 0.21
CA PRO A 161 1.03 15.22 -1.20
C PRO A 161 1.93 14.36 -2.09
N ALA A 162 3.14 14.03 -1.64
CA ALA A 162 4.08 13.20 -2.38
C ALA A 162 3.56 11.76 -2.54
N TYR A 163 2.87 11.24 -1.52
CA TYR A 163 2.20 9.93 -1.63
C TYR A 163 1.13 9.96 -2.72
N LEU A 164 0.25 10.96 -2.72
CA LEU A 164 -0.80 11.09 -3.72
C LEU A 164 -0.24 11.29 -5.13
N ASP A 165 0.81 12.10 -5.29
CA ASP A 165 1.52 12.25 -6.56
C ASP A 165 1.97 10.88 -7.09
N TRP A 166 2.61 10.07 -6.24
CA TRP A 166 3.15 8.78 -6.63
C TRP A 166 2.09 7.70 -6.88
N TYR A 167 1.06 7.61 -6.03
CA TYR A 167 -0.03 6.65 -6.20
C TYR A 167 -0.83 6.92 -7.48
N THR A 168 -1.00 8.19 -7.85
CA THR A 168 -1.81 8.58 -9.01
C THR A 168 -1.03 8.64 -10.32
N GLU A 169 0.31 8.60 -10.29
CA GLU A 169 1.18 8.61 -11.48
C GLU A 169 0.78 7.61 -12.59
N PRO A 170 0.44 6.34 -12.30
CA PRO A 170 0.10 5.37 -13.35
C PRO A 170 -1.33 5.54 -13.88
N TRP A 171 -2.14 6.39 -13.24
CA TRP A 171 -3.54 6.59 -13.60
C TRP A 171 -3.69 7.72 -14.61
N SER A 172 -4.31 7.42 -15.75
CA SER A 172 -4.51 8.41 -16.79
C SER A 172 -5.34 9.61 -16.30
N PRO A 173 -4.86 10.86 -16.45
CA PRO A 173 -5.63 12.04 -16.08
C PRO A 173 -6.88 12.23 -16.97
N VAL A 174 -6.99 11.50 -18.08
CA VAL A 174 -8.10 11.58 -19.03
C VAL A 174 -9.22 10.61 -18.60
N ARG A 175 -10.25 11.12 -17.91
CA ARG A 175 -11.37 10.30 -17.41
C ARG A 175 -12.05 9.43 -18.47
N ALA A 176 -12.08 9.87 -19.73
CA ALA A 176 -12.66 9.11 -20.84
C ALA A 176 -11.87 7.83 -21.21
N SER A 177 -10.65 7.68 -20.72
CA SER A 177 -9.83 6.47 -20.90
C SER A 177 -10.16 5.34 -19.92
N TYR A 178 -10.94 5.63 -18.88
CA TYR A 178 -11.28 4.65 -17.86
C TYR A 178 -12.47 3.78 -18.31
N PRO A 179 -12.58 2.53 -17.80
CA PRO A 179 -13.72 1.68 -18.08
C PRO A 179 -15.06 2.35 -17.76
N ALA A 180 -16.08 1.98 -18.52
CA ALA A 180 -17.44 2.42 -18.26
C ALA A 180 -17.92 1.86 -16.90
N CYS A 181 -18.62 2.68 -16.13
CA CYS A 181 -19.18 2.24 -14.87
C CYS A 181 -20.43 1.40 -15.10
N THR A 182 -20.45 0.19 -14.54
CA THR A 182 -21.57 -0.75 -14.62
C THR A 182 -22.29 -0.93 -13.28
N VAL A 183 -22.11 0.01 -12.34
CA VAL A 183 -22.77 -0.01 -11.02
C VAL A 183 -24.28 -0.18 -11.24
N GLN A 184 -24.84 -1.27 -10.73
CA GLN A 184 -26.27 -1.56 -10.81
C GLN A 184 -27.07 -0.78 -9.78
#